data_AF-A0A377IBZ5-F1
#
_entry.id   AF-A0A377IBZ5-F1
#
_cell.length_a   1.000
_cell.length_b   1.000
_cell.length_c   1.000
_cell.angle_alpha   90.00
_cell.angle_beta   90.00
_cell.angle_gamma   90.00
#
_symmetry.space_group_name_H-M   'P 1'
#
loop_
_entity.id
_entity.type
_entity.pdbx_description
1 polymer ?
#
loop_
_entity_poly.entity_id
_entity_poly.type
_entity_poly.pdbx_seq_one_letter_code
_entity_poly.pdbx_strand_id
1 'polypeptide(L)'
;MYGDAEVSGNAEVSGNAVVCERSDIVWFSNVGTEYGTLTVFKTKQGVLWATRGCFSGSVEEFLKKSAEVHDEKTKREYQLLIEVAKSRLNN
;
A
#
# COMPACT_ATOMS: atom_id res chain seq x y z
N MET A 1 20.74 0.44 -26.73
CA MET A 1 19.30 0.12 -26.74
C MET A 1 18.63 1.06 -25.77
N TYR A 2 17.77 1.96 -26.25
CA TYR A 2 16.83 2.68 -25.39
C TYR A 2 15.52 1.90 -25.49
N GLY A 3 15.19 1.15 -24.44
CA GLY A 3 13.91 0.49 -24.29
C GLY A 3 13.15 1.25 -23.23
N ASP A 4 12.19 2.07 -23.63
CA ASP A 4 11.25 2.65 -22.67
C ASP A 4 10.36 1.50 -22.18
N ALA A 5 10.32 1.32 -20.86
CA ALA A 5 9.43 0.36 -20.24
C ALA A 5 8.09 1.07 -19.94
N GLU A 6 7.05 0.68 -20.66
CA GLU A 6 5.68 1.12 -20.36
C GLU A 6 5.08 0.17 -19.32
N VAL A 7 4.81 0.70 -18.13
CA VAL A 7 4.18 -0.03 -17.04
C VAL A 7 2.79 0.54 -16.83
N SER A 8 1.76 -0.23 -17.20
CA SER A 8 0.35 0.11 -17.05
C SER A 8 -0.34 -0.84 -16.08
N GLY A 9 -1.13 -0.31 -15.15
CA GLY A 9 -1.94 -1.10 -14.22
C GLY A 9 -2.93 -0.21 -13.48
N ASN A 10 -4.10 -0.75 -13.15
CA ASN A 10 -5.13 -0.03 -12.41
C ASN A 10 -5.00 -0.35 -10.92
N ALA A 11 -4.96 0.69 -10.07
CA ALA A 11 -5.18 0.54 -8.64
C ALA A 11 -6.66 0.81 -8.36
N GLU A 12 -7.39 -0.22 -7.93
CA GLU A 12 -8.79 -0.04 -7.52
C GLU A 12 -8.83 0.33 -6.04
N VAL A 13 -9.38 1.51 -5.75
CA VAL A 13 -9.60 1.99 -4.38
C VAL A 13 -11.08 2.33 -4.25
N SER A 14 -11.79 1.57 -3.43
CA SER A 14 -13.24 1.70 -3.26
C SER A 14 -13.61 1.68 -1.77
N GLY A 15 -14.82 2.15 -1.44
CA GLY A 15 -15.32 2.21 -0.06
C GLY A 15 -14.98 3.53 0.68
N ASN A 16 -14.30 3.43 1.83
CA ASN A 16 -14.07 4.55 2.76
C ASN A 16 -12.93 5.51 2.36
N ALA A 17 -12.38 5.36 1.17
CA ALA A 17 -11.29 6.19 0.69
C ALA A 17 -11.75 7.62 0.39
N VAL A 18 -10.90 8.58 0.74
CA VAL A 18 -10.99 9.95 0.23
C VAL A 18 -9.66 10.27 -0.41
N VAL A 19 -9.64 10.20 -1.73
CA VAL A 19 -8.51 10.62 -2.55
C VAL A 19 -8.95 11.89 -3.25
N CYS A 20 -8.75 13.04 -2.60
CA CYS A 20 -9.02 14.34 -3.19
C CYS A 20 -7.81 14.84 -3.96
N GLU A 21 -6.61 14.48 -3.50
CA GLU A 21 -5.34 14.92 -4.07
C GLU A 21 -4.37 13.76 -4.28
N ARG A 22 -3.35 13.98 -5.10
CA ARG A 22 -2.25 13.01 -5.29
C ARG A 22 -1.47 12.74 -3.99
N SER A 23 -1.57 13.64 -3.02
CA SER A 23 -1.02 13.54 -1.66
C SER A 23 -1.83 12.65 -0.71
N ASP A 24 -3.00 12.15 -1.12
CA ASP A 24 -3.86 11.31 -0.27
C ASP A 24 -3.65 9.81 -0.49
N ILE A 25 -2.85 9.42 -1.48
CA ILE A 25 -2.63 8.03 -1.88
C ILE A 25 -1.18 7.77 -2.31
N VAL A 26 -0.69 6.58 -1.97
CA VAL A 26 0.55 5.99 -2.50
C VAL A 26 0.26 4.54 -2.86
N TRP A 27 0.87 4.05 -3.95
CA TRP A 27 0.89 2.63 -4.24
C TRP A 27 2.29 2.16 -4.63
N PHE A 28 2.54 0.89 -4.38
CA PHE A 28 3.75 0.18 -4.76
C PHE A 28 3.35 -1.09 -5.49
N SER A 29 3.89 -1.30 -6.69
CA SER A 29 3.66 -2.51 -7.48
C SER A 29 4.74 -3.56 -7.19
N ASN A 30 4.47 -4.81 -7.57
CA ASN A 30 5.39 -5.94 -7.39
C ASN A 30 5.72 -6.25 -5.92
N VAL A 31 4.74 -6.12 -5.02
CA VAL A 31 4.90 -6.28 -3.58
C VAL A 31 4.40 -7.64 -3.10
N GLY A 32 5.18 -8.25 -2.20
CA GLY A 32 4.88 -9.54 -1.60
C GLY A 32 5.02 -10.71 -2.59
N THR A 33 4.63 -11.90 -2.14
CA THR A 33 4.89 -13.15 -2.86
C THR A 33 4.15 -13.30 -4.19
N GLU A 34 3.02 -12.60 -4.36
CA GLU A 34 2.23 -12.64 -5.61
C GLU A 34 2.48 -11.41 -6.49
N TYR A 35 3.50 -10.60 -6.19
CA TYR A 35 3.85 -9.40 -6.94
C TYR A 35 2.66 -8.43 -7.12
N GLY A 36 1.85 -8.30 -6.07
CA GLY A 36 0.64 -7.48 -6.08
C GLY A 36 0.91 -5.99 -5.91
N THR A 37 -0.17 -5.20 -5.89
CA THR A 37 -0.09 -3.78 -5.56
C THR A 37 -0.45 -3.57 -4.09
N LEU A 38 0.46 -2.96 -3.33
CA LEU A 38 0.15 -2.40 -2.03
C LEU A 38 -0.33 -0.97 -2.22
N THR A 39 -1.55 -0.67 -1.78
CA THR A 39 -2.12 0.68 -1.84
C THR A 39 -2.35 1.21 -0.43
N VAL A 40 -1.89 2.43 -0.16
CA VAL A 40 -2.06 3.12 1.12
C VAL A 40 -2.69 4.48 0.87
N PHE A 41 -3.75 4.82 1.61
CA PHE A 41 -4.49 6.07 1.41
C PHE A 41 -5.08 6.61 2.72
N LYS A 42 -5.46 7.89 2.73
CA LYS A 42 -6.20 8.52 3.84
C LYS A 42 -7.70 8.20 3.76
N THR A 43 -8.30 7.79 4.87
CA THR A 43 -9.76 7.65 4.99
C THR A 43 -10.42 9.01 5.27
N LYS A 44 -11.77 9.04 5.21
CA LYS A 44 -12.58 10.19 5.68
C LYS A 44 -12.23 10.68 7.09
N GLN A 45 -11.76 9.78 7.95
CA GLN A 45 -11.41 10.06 9.34
C GLN A 45 -9.95 10.51 9.52
N GLY A 46 -9.18 10.68 8.43
CA GLY A 46 -7.76 11.03 8.49
C GLY A 46 -6.85 9.88 8.91
N VAL A 47 -7.36 8.64 8.93
CA VAL A 47 -6.58 7.44 9.28
C VAL A 47 -5.94 6.87 8.03
N LEU A 48 -4.71 6.37 8.13
CA LEU A 48 -4.07 5.65 7.04
C LEU A 48 -4.62 4.22 6.93
N TRP A 49 -5.14 3.91 5.75
CA TRP A 49 -5.65 2.60 5.39
C TRP A 49 -4.73 1.95 4.37
N ALA A 50 -4.47 0.65 4.53
CA ALA A 50 -3.66 -0.14 3.61
C ALA A 50 -4.47 -1.32 3.05
N THR A 51 -4.25 -1.62 1.77
CA THR A 51 -4.81 -2.81 1.13
C THR A 51 -3.80 -3.49 0.23
N ARG A 52 -3.78 -4.83 0.30
CA ARG A 52 -3.01 -5.72 -0.57
C ARG A 52 -3.68 -7.09 -0.57
N GLY A 53 -4.06 -7.58 -1.76
CA GLY A 53 -4.75 -8.86 -1.91
C GLY A 53 -6.03 -8.90 -1.07
N CYS A 54 -6.24 -9.98 -0.32
CA CYS A 54 -7.40 -10.12 0.57
C CYS A 54 -7.32 -9.29 1.86
N PHE A 55 -6.21 -8.58 2.11
CA PHE A 55 -6.08 -7.77 3.31
C PHE A 55 -6.45 -6.31 3.04
N SER A 56 -7.32 -5.78 3.90
CA SER A 56 -7.66 -4.36 3.97
C SER A 56 -7.87 -3.97 5.43
N GLY A 57 -7.26 -2.88 5.88
CA GLY A 57 -7.36 -2.44 7.28
C GLY A 57 -6.60 -1.15 7.52
N SER A 58 -6.60 -0.67 8.75
CA SER A 58 -5.63 0.35 9.17
C SER A 58 -4.22 -0.17 8.94
N VAL A 59 -3.27 0.74 8.75
CA VAL A 59 -1.85 0.39 8.58
C VAL A 59 -1.33 -0.50 9.72
N GLU A 60 -1.77 -0.30 10.95
CA GLU A 60 -1.37 -1.10 12.10
C GLU A 60 -1.94 -2.52 12.06
N GLU A 61 -3.23 -2.66 11.75
CA GLU A 61 -3.87 -3.97 11.58
C GLU A 61 -3.27 -4.73 10.40
N PHE A 62 -2.96 -4.03 9.31
CA PHE A 62 -2.31 -4.61 8.14
C PHE A 62 -0.96 -5.21 8.52
N LEU A 63 -0.11 -4.45 9.20
CA LEU A 63 1.21 -4.93 9.64
C LEU A 63 1.07 -6.12 10.60
N LYS A 64 0.14 -6.04 11.58
CA LYS A 64 -0.11 -7.14 12.52
C LYS A 64 -0.52 -8.43 11.81
N LYS A 65 -1.51 -8.37 10.93
CA LYS A 65 -1.98 -9.54 10.15
C LYS A 65 -0.89 -10.06 9.22
N SER A 66 -0.15 -9.18 8.56
CA SER A 66 0.95 -9.58 7.68
C SER A 66 2.05 -10.34 8.45
N ALA A 67 2.27 -9.98 9.72
CA ALA A 67 3.26 -10.62 10.58
C ALA A 67 2.85 -12.03 11.04
N GLU A 68 1.56 -12.35 11.03
CA GLU A 68 1.05 -13.69 11.37
C GLU A 68 1.15 -14.66 10.18
N VAL A 69 1.03 -14.16 8.95
CA VAL A 69 0.83 -14.99 7.75
C VAL A 69 2.09 -15.13 6.89
N HIS A 70 2.97 -14.14 6.87
CA HIS A 70 4.11 -14.12 5.95
C HIS A 70 5.45 -14.49 6.59
N ASP A 71 6.49 -14.64 5.76
CA ASP A 71 7.88 -14.83 6.19
C ASP A 71 8.56 -13.50 6.60
N GLU A 72 9.75 -13.56 7.18
CA GLU A 72 10.47 -12.35 7.64
C GLU A 72 10.77 -11.37 6.51
N LYS A 73 11.10 -11.88 5.31
CA LYS A 73 11.40 -11.05 4.14
C LYS A 73 10.20 -10.19 3.76
N THR A 74 9.02 -10.81 3.60
CA THR A 74 7.80 -10.12 3.20
C THR A 74 7.30 -9.17 4.30
N LYS A 75 7.44 -9.56 5.57
CA LYS A 75 7.13 -8.66 6.71
C LYS A 75 7.96 -7.39 6.65
N ARG A 76 9.27 -7.54 6.45
CA ARG A 76 10.20 -6.40 6.37
C ARG A 76 9.91 -5.51 5.16
N GLU A 77 9.57 -6.11 4.01
CA GLU A 77 9.14 -5.37 2.82
C GLU A 77 7.92 -4.50 3.13
N TYR A 78 6.85 -5.07 3.71
CA TYR A 78 5.66 -4.31 4.07
C TYR A 78 5.96 -3.19 5.08
N GLN A 79 6.78 -3.45 6.10
CA GLN A 79 7.17 -2.43 7.07
C GLN A 79 7.83 -1.22 6.40
N LEU A 80 8.83 -1.45 5.54
CA LEU A 80 9.55 -0.38 4.84
C LEU A 80 8.63 0.43 3.91
N LEU A 81 7.79 -0.25 3.13
CA LEU A 81 6.89 0.44 2.21
C LEU A 81 5.82 1.25 2.96
N ILE A 82 5.34 0.74 4.09
CA ILE A 82 4.42 1.46 4.96
C ILE A 82 5.08 2.67 5.61
N GLU A 83 6.35 2.60 6.01
CA GLU A 83 7.09 3.77 6.52
C GLU A 83 7.23 4.86 5.46
N VAL A 84 7.54 4.47 4.21
CA VAL A 84 7.55 5.41 3.08
C VAL A 84 6.17 6.02 2.86
N ALA A 85 5.11 5.21 2.91
CA ALA A 85 3.74 5.71 2.78
C ALA A 85 3.38 6.71 3.89
N LYS A 86 3.69 6.39 5.16
CA LYS A 86 3.50 7.32 6.29
C LYS A 86 4.23 8.63 6.07
N SER A 87 5.50 8.59 5.62
CA SER A 87 6.29 9.80 5.36
C SER A 87 5.70 10.68 4.26
N ARG A 88 5.00 10.10 3.28
CA ARG A 88 4.38 10.86 2.19
C ARG A 88 3.01 11.40 2.57
N LEU A 89 2.23 10.61 3.29
CA LEU A 89 0.83 10.88 3.58
C LEU A 89 0.63 11.68 4.87
N ASN A 90 1.49 11.57 5.89
CA ASN A 90 1.32 12.33 7.14
C ASN A 90 1.82 13.79 7.07
N ASN A 91 2.03 14.33 5.86
CA ASN A 91 2.29 15.76 5.65
C ASN A 91 1.00 16.57 5.60
#